data_AF-U2FI52-F1
#
_entry.id   AF-U2FI52-F1
#
_cell.length_a   1.000
_cell.length_b   1.000
_cell.length_c   1.000
_cell.angle_alpha   90.00
_cell.angle_beta   90.00
_cell.angle_gamma   90.00
#
_symmetry.space_group_name_H-M   'P 1'
#
loop_
_entity.id
_entity.type
_entity.pdbx_description
1 polymer ?
#
loop_
_entity_poly.entity_id
_entity_poly.type
_entity_poly.pdbx_seq_one_letter_code
_entity_poly.pdbx_strand_id
1 'polypeptide(L)'
;MNNYNYMNNNNMLSKEDLMKRITELSFYAVDLNLFLDNHPDSQQALQDYRIISQNLRQLEDIYAKNYGPLYNFGASGQFNNWTWIEEPWPWENK
;
A
#
# COMPACT_ATOMS: atom_id res chain seq x y z
N MET A 1 -9.84 -15.37 9.51
CA MET A 1 -9.60 -15.59 8.06
C MET A 1 -8.13 -15.93 7.87
N ASN A 2 -7.78 -17.01 7.17
CA ASN A 2 -6.37 -17.34 6.88
C ASN A 2 -5.77 -16.34 5.87
N ASN A 3 -4.49 -16.00 6.05
CA ASN A 3 -3.75 -14.98 5.27
C ASN A 3 -3.86 -15.20 3.74
N TYR A 4 -3.86 -16.46 3.31
CA TYR A 4 -4.04 -16.86 1.91
C TYR A 4 -5.35 -16.37 1.27
N ASN A 5 -6.48 -16.48 2.00
CA ASN A 5 -7.77 -16.04 1.47
C ASN A 5 -7.85 -14.51 1.37
N TYR A 6 -7.14 -13.80 2.25
CA TYR A 6 -7.09 -12.34 2.24
C TYR A 6 -6.29 -11.82 1.04
N MET A 7 -5.12 -12.42 0.78
CA MET A 7 -4.31 -12.12 -0.41
C MET A 7 -5.05 -12.41 -1.71
N ASN A 8 -5.77 -13.54 -1.78
CA ASN A 8 -6.53 -13.89 -2.98
C ASN A 8 -7.67 -12.90 -3.26
N ASN A 9 -8.39 -12.47 -2.21
CA ASN A 9 -9.42 -11.44 -2.34
C ASN A 9 -8.82 -10.10 -2.78
N ASN A 10 -7.65 -9.72 -2.27
CA ASN A 10 -6.99 -8.48 -2.66
C ASN A 10 -6.53 -8.48 -4.12
N ASN A 11 -6.12 -9.63 -4.67
CA ASN A 11 -5.78 -9.75 -6.09
C ASN A 11 -6.98 -9.57 -7.03
N MET A 12 -8.22 -9.68 -6.53
CA MET A 12 -9.44 -9.51 -7.33
C MET A 12 -10.03 -8.09 -7.27
N LEU A 13 -9.40 -7.18 -6.51
CA LEU A 13 -9.88 -5.81 -6.35
C LEU A 13 -9.55 -4.92 -7.55
N SER A 14 -10.42 -3.94 -7.81
CA SER A 14 -10.17 -2.88 -8.79
C SER A 14 -8.97 -2.01 -8.41
N LYS A 15 -8.43 -1.27 -9.39
CA LYS A 15 -7.34 -0.29 -9.16
C LYS A 15 -7.76 0.72 -8.09
N GLU A 16 -9.01 1.20 -8.17
CA GLU A 16 -9.59 2.18 -7.26
C GLU A 16 -9.74 1.63 -5.83
N ASP A 17 -10.22 0.39 -5.68
CA ASP A 17 -10.41 -0.24 -4.37
C ASP A 17 -9.08 -0.52 -3.66
N LEU A 18 -8.06 -0.98 -4.41
CA LEU A 18 -6.72 -1.15 -3.86
C LEU A 18 -6.11 0.18 -3.45
N MET A 19 -6.22 1.21 -4.30
CA MET A 19 -5.73 2.55 -3.97
C MET A 19 -6.41 3.12 -2.72
N LYS A 20 -7.72 2.91 -2.59
CA LYS A 20 -8.47 3.33 -1.40
C LYS A 20 -7.95 2.65 -0.14
N ARG A 21 -7.79 1.32 -0.16
CA ARG A 21 -7.26 0.58 0.99
C ARG A 21 -5.82 0.95 1.34
N ILE A 22 -4.97 1.14 0.34
CA ILE A 22 -3.59 1.62 0.53
C ILE A 22 -3.62 2.98 1.25
N THR A 23 -4.47 3.89 0.80
CA THR A 23 -4.62 5.23 1.39
C THR A 23 -5.11 5.15 2.84
N GLU A 24 -6.12 4.33 3.13
CA GLU A 24 -6.65 4.12 4.48
C GLU A 24 -5.58 3.57 5.45
N LEU A 25 -4.85 2.53 5.04
CA LEU A 25 -3.77 1.97 5.86
C LEU A 25 -2.59 2.94 6.01
N SER A 26 -2.26 3.70 4.96
CA SER A 26 -1.20 4.72 5.02
C SER A 26 -1.53 5.80 6.02
N PHE A 27 -2.78 6.30 6.00
CA PHE A 27 -3.27 7.28 6.96
C PHE A 27 -3.16 6.73 8.40
N TYR A 28 -3.63 5.50 8.61
CA TYR A 28 -3.61 4.90 9.95
C TYR A 28 -2.19 4.63 10.46
N ALA A 29 -1.26 4.24 9.58
CA ALA A 29 0.15 4.10 9.95
C ALA A 29 0.76 5.44 10.41
N VAL A 30 0.46 6.54 9.70
CA VAL A 30 0.89 7.88 10.11
C VAL A 30 0.29 8.26 11.45
N ASP A 31 -0.99 8.04 11.67
CA ASP A 31 -1.67 8.35 12.93
C ASP A 31 -1.07 7.57 14.12
N LEU A 32 -0.82 6.27 13.94
CA LEU A 32 -0.12 5.45 14.95
C LEU A 32 1.30 5.94 15.22
N ASN A 33 2.03 6.38 14.20
CA ASN A 33 3.37 6.94 14.35
C ASN A 33 3.33 8.20 15.22
N LEU A 34 2.43 9.14 14.91
CA LEU A 34 2.23 10.37 15.69
C LEU A 34 1.77 10.09 17.13
N PHE A 35 0.95 9.06 17.33
CA PHE A 35 0.57 8.60 18.66
C PHE A 35 1.78 8.07 19.45
N LEU A 36 2.63 7.27 18.80
CA LEU A 36 3.83 6.67 19.39
C LEU A 36 4.91 7.71 19.73
N ASP A 37 4.99 8.83 18.99
CA ASP A 37 5.87 9.96 19.36
C ASP A 37 5.60 10.48 20.78
N ASN A 38 4.36 10.35 21.24
CA ASN A 38 3.92 10.77 22.57
C ASN A 38 3.81 9.60 23.58
N HIS A 39 3.71 8.35 23.08
CA HIS A 39 3.52 7.15 23.88
C HIS A 39 4.43 5.99 23.42
N PRO A 40 5.76 6.14 23.50
CA PRO A 40 6.71 5.22 22.87
C PRO A 40 6.65 3.79 23.42
N ASP A 41 6.21 3.62 24.67
CA ASP A 41 6.15 2.32 25.34
C ASP A 41 4.82 1.58 25.12
N SER A 42 3.88 2.17 24.37
CA SER A 42 2.58 1.56 24.07
C SER A 42 2.75 0.32 23.20
N GLN A 43 2.79 -0.85 23.85
CA GLN A 43 2.98 -2.15 23.19
C GLN A 43 1.87 -2.43 22.18
N GLN A 44 0.64 -2.00 22.47
CA GLN A 44 -0.49 -2.15 21.56
C GLN A 44 -0.27 -1.32 20.29
N ALA A 45 0.06 -0.03 20.40
CA ALA A 45 0.28 0.82 19.24
C ALA A 45 1.50 0.36 18.41
N LEU A 46 2.55 -0.16 19.06
CA LEU A 46 3.69 -0.78 18.37
C LEU A 46 3.29 -2.05 17.60
N GLN A 47 2.44 -2.89 18.19
CA GLN A 47 1.95 -4.10 17.52
C GLN A 47 1.06 -3.73 16.33
N ASP A 48 0.12 -2.81 16.51
CA ASP A 48 -0.78 -2.33 15.47
C ASP A 48 0.03 -1.71 14.32
N TYR A 49 1.02 -0.86 14.63
CA TYR A 49 1.88 -0.25 13.61
C TYR A 49 2.62 -1.29 12.78
N ARG A 50 3.14 -2.36 13.41
CA ARG A 50 3.80 -3.47 12.69
C ARG A 50 2.83 -4.20 11.76
N ILE A 51 1.63 -4.52 12.23
CA ILE A 51 0.61 -5.23 11.44
C ILE A 51 0.19 -4.37 10.24
N ILE A 52 -0.11 -3.10 10.48
CA ILE A 52 -0.55 -2.18 9.43
C ILE A 52 0.55 -1.94 8.42
N SER A 53 1.81 -1.76 8.85
CA SER A 53 2.95 -1.61 7.94
C SER A 53 3.16 -2.83 7.04
N GLN A 54 2.97 -4.04 7.58
CA GLN A 54 3.05 -5.29 6.80
C GLN A 54 1.92 -5.40 5.78
N ASN A 55 0.68 -5.09 6.20
CA ASN A 55 -0.48 -5.13 5.31
C ASN A 55 -0.39 -4.07 4.20
N LEU A 56 0.06 -2.86 4.53
CA LEU A 56 0.27 -1.78 3.57
C LEU A 56 1.24 -2.21 2.47
N ARG A 57 2.41 -2.74 2.86
CA ARG A 57 3.40 -3.25 1.90
C ARG A 57 2.84 -4.35 0.99
N GLN A 58 2.06 -5.27 1.53
CA GLN A 58 1.43 -6.32 0.72
C GLN A 58 0.44 -5.76 -0.31
N LEU A 59 -0.35 -4.74 0.06
CA LEU A 59 -1.26 -4.09 -0.88
C LEU A 59 -0.53 -3.30 -1.94
N GLU A 60 0.56 -2.60 -1.59
CA GLU A 60 1.44 -1.91 -2.53
C GLU A 60 2.05 -2.89 -3.54
N ASP A 61 2.53 -4.04 -3.07
CA ASP A 61 3.07 -5.10 -3.94
C ASP A 61 1.99 -5.67 -4.89
N ILE A 62 0.78 -5.91 -4.39
CA ILE A 62 -0.36 -6.37 -5.20
C ILE A 62 -0.75 -5.33 -6.25
N TYR A 63 -0.82 -4.06 -5.86
CA TYR A 63 -1.09 -2.96 -6.77
C TYR A 63 -0.02 -2.88 -7.85
N ALA A 64 1.26 -2.88 -7.45
CA ALA A 64 2.40 -2.81 -8.35
C ALA A 64 2.42 -3.93 -9.38
N LYS A 65 2.09 -5.15 -8.94
CA LYS A 65 2.02 -6.34 -9.79
C LYS A 65 0.90 -6.28 -10.83
N ASN A 66 -0.25 -5.72 -10.47
CA ASN A 66 -1.45 -5.75 -11.31
C ASN A 66 -1.62 -4.48 -12.18
N TYR A 67 -1.17 -3.33 -11.70
CA TYR A 67 -1.44 -2.01 -12.30
C TYR A 67 -0.18 -1.19 -12.56
N GLY A 68 1.00 -1.72 -12.27
CA GLY A 68 2.26 -1.01 -12.47
C GLY A 68 2.68 -0.16 -11.25
N PRO A 69 3.85 0.49 -11.34
CA PRO A 69 4.49 1.15 -10.20
C PRO A 69 3.59 2.20 -9.53
N LEU A 70 3.42 2.09 -8.21
CA LEU A 70 2.67 3.05 -7.41
C LEU A 70 3.43 4.37 -7.21
N TYR A 71 4.77 4.29 -7.16
CA TYR A 71 5.67 5.42 -6.93
C TYR A 71 6.68 5.53 -8.07
N ASN A 72 7.08 6.77 -8.39
CA ASN A 72 8.11 7.07 -9.39
C ASN A 72 9.53 6.72 -8.92
N PHE A 73 9.71 6.41 -7.64
CA PHE A 73 10.97 5.95 -7.03
C PHE A 73 10.67 4.92 -5.93
N GLY A 74 11.65 4.09 -5.58
CA GLY A 74 11.56 3.14 -4.47
C GLY A 74 11.44 1.68 -4.89
N ALA A 75 10.78 0.85 -4.06
CA ALA A 75 10.57 -0.58 -4.30
C ALA A 75 9.47 -0.83 -5.35
N SER A 76 9.58 -0.15 -6.48
CA SER A 76 8.99 -0.62 -7.73
C SER A 76 9.61 -2.00 -7.99
N GLY A 77 8.78 -3.05 -8.07
CA GLY A 77 9.22 -4.42 -8.32
C GLY A 77 10.14 -4.52 -9.54
N GLN A 78 10.76 -5.69 -9.75
CA GLN A 78 11.56 -5.94 -10.95
C GLN A 78 10.67 -5.82 -12.20
N PHE A 79 10.60 -4.62 -12.76
CA PHE A 79 9.91 -4.35 -14.00
C PHE A 79 10.88 -4.67 -15.14
N ASN A 80 10.50 -5.59 -16.01
CA ASN A 80 11.28 -5.93 -17.19
C ASN A 80 11.32 -4.76 -18.21
N ASN A 81 10.40 -3.80 -18.09
CA ASN A 81 10.24 -2.63 -18.96
C ASN A 81 9.95 -1.36 -18.13
N TRP A 82 10.31 -0.18 -18.65
CA TRP A 82 10.01 1.11 -18.01
C TRP A 82 8.56 1.53 -18.26
N THR A 83 7.65 1.18 -17.34
CA THR A 83 6.19 1.37 -17.52
C THR A 83 5.64 2.69 -16.97
N TRP A 84 6.46 3.51 -16.28
CA TRP A 84 5.99 4.75 -15.63
C TRP A 84 5.37 5.77 -16.60
N ILE A 85 5.79 5.78 -17.86
CA ILE A 85 5.29 6.69 -18.89
C ILE A 85 4.16 6.09 -19.74
N GLU A 86 3.76 4.84 -19.48
CA GLU A 86 2.79 4.12 -20.31
C GLU A 86 1.34 4.40 -19.90
N GLU A 87 1.09 4.87 -18.67
CA GLU A 87 -0.23 5.31 -18.24
C GLU A 87 -0.48 6.79 -18.58
N PRO A 88 -1.70 7.17 -18.99
CA PRO A 88 -2.03 8.57 -19.21
C PRO A 88 -1.89 9.34 -17.92
N TRP A 89 -1.13 10.43 -17.96
CA TRP A 89 -0.93 11.25 -16.79
C TRP A 89 -2.27 11.84 -16.34
N PRO A 90 -2.47 12.10 -15.03
CA PRO A 90 -3.73 12.67 -14.52
C PRO A 90 -4.17 13.96 -15.21
N TRP A 91 -3.24 14.70 -15.83
CA TRP A 91 -3.51 15.94 -16.57
C TRP A 91 -3.63 15.78 -18.10
N GLU A 92 -3.36 14.60 -18.66
CA GLU A 92 -3.51 14.33 -20.10
C GLU A 92 -4.97 14.10 -20.50
N ASN A 93 -5.85 13.83 -19.53
CA ASN A 93 -7.30 13.79 -19.75
C ASN A 93 -7.88 15.21 -19.67
N LYS A 94 -7.69 16.01 -20.73
CA LYS A 94 -8.43 17.26 -20.97
C LYS A 94 -9.02 17.29 -22.37
#